data_AF-A0A4R1PYH6-F1
#
_entry.id   AF-A0A4R1PYH6-F1
#
_cell.length_a   1.000
_cell.length_b   1.000
_cell.length_c   1.000
_cell.angle_alpha   90.00
_cell.angle_beta   90.00
_cell.angle_gamma   90.00
#
_symmetry.space_group_name_H-M   'P 1'
#
loop_
_entity.id
_entity.type
_entity.pdbx_description
1 polymer ?
#
loop_
_entity_poly.entity_id
_entity_poly.type
_entity_poly.pdbx_seq_one_letter_code
_entity_poly.pdbx_strand_id
1 'polypeptide(L)'
;MNDDTTAANYCPQWPETVIFWGAGATRALYLRTTAELGQAVYQLAVLQEALGKRIARQFHLQEIAGPVEDLFQVLSEQGECTEALQRLFPGMTEKQCAAKGEQLRRTYDWATLCRLVHICPGHSDRDFRLQDLFTLLDMHIASHHGFFVNDPDGDSRQFIPPEQLRPARNALVMVIGLLHYHDFHYNLAANAAVFTNYIEFATLLARLMLEEGQRLSQQKAYDQREFYLFSYAVISMNWDPVLLWLLFNAHNRVNDCSEANSIPLKLFQDFSHFMGLRQVDGSSPGVWYPLNESVVQRLNDAHSGANCRVRIGKYYMPHGCSGWRECPNCGKLTLYLGDEWRFDSVSLYAPPLINALSADWRRPRSRQEHKAYEQGCYDALQCAYCGALTELKHTPLVMQTGIKGRNAAFVEEIHHDMRIALENAEHIVLMGYTLPADDVIYRSVLAARQKRGIWKRPCCSVIVGQQQDAPDGWLAGRQLTEYLERNSGSSFARTIRAAQEIFDPDQVRGYARGIPQVFLGADGHACYDKIRELLYPAARFPGHEVQR
;
A
#
# COMPACT_ATOMS: atom_id res chain seq x y z
N MET A 1 17.86 -46.93 -32.69
CA MET A 1 17.50 -46.26 -31.43
C MET A 1 18.59 -45.28 -31.13
N ASN A 2 18.31 -43.99 -31.26
CA ASN A 2 19.06 -42.87 -30.67
C ASN A 2 18.16 -41.65 -30.85
N ASP A 3 17.08 -41.59 -30.07
CA ASP A 3 16.33 -40.36 -29.84
C ASP A 3 17.04 -39.61 -28.72
N ASP A 4 18.05 -38.84 -29.09
CA ASP A 4 18.64 -37.82 -28.22
C ASP A 4 17.70 -36.60 -28.25
N THR A 5 16.56 -36.71 -27.56
CA THR A 5 15.71 -35.55 -27.28
C THR A 5 16.39 -34.75 -26.17
N THR A 6 17.31 -33.86 -26.54
CA THR A 6 17.81 -32.83 -25.62
C THR A 6 16.65 -31.90 -25.26
N ALA A 7 15.96 -32.20 -24.16
CA ALA A 7 14.94 -31.32 -23.60
C ALA A 7 15.55 -29.93 -23.42
N ALA A 8 14.92 -28.92 -24.01
CA ALA A 8 15.37 -27.54 -23.87
C ALA A 8 15.30 -27.13 -22.40
N ASN A 9 16.36 -26.48 -21.89
CA ASN A 9 16.34 -25.89 -20.56
C ASN A 9 15.30 -24.75 -20.54
N TYR A 10 14.21 -24.93 -19.78
CA TYR A 10 13.20 -23.90 -19.58
C TYR A 10 13.59 -22.99 -18.40
N CYS A 11 13.80 -21.71 -18.68
CA CYS A 11 14.05 -20.69 -17.67
C CYS A 11 13.07 -19.53 -17.90
N PRO A 12 11.97 -19.43 -17.15
CA PRO A 12 10.96 -18.41 -17.38
C PRO A 12 11.50 -17.00 -17.07
N GLN A 13 11.20 -16.03 -17.94
CA GLN A 13 11.56 -14.64 -17.68
C GLN A 13 10.73 -14.07 -16.52
N TRP A 14 11.37 -13.24 -15.69
CA TRP A 14 10.76 -12.52 -14.57
C TRP A 14 11.25 -11.06 -14.60
N PRO A 15 10.63 -10.15 -13.82
CA PRO A 15 11.07 -8.77 -13.74
C PRO A 15 12.51 -8.67 -13.23
N GLU A 16 13.37 -7.96 -13.96
CA GLU A 16 14.79 -7.76 -13.62
C GLU A 16 14.96 -6.70 -12.54
N THR A 17 14.04 -5.74 -12.45
CA THR A 17 14.07 -4.70 -11.42
C THR A 17 12.88 -4.86 -10.48
N VAL A 18 13.13 -4.93 -9.18
CA VAL A 18 12.06 -4.99 -8.17
C VAL A 18 12.15 -3.79 -7.26
N ILE A 19 11.06 -3.02 -7.19
CA ILE A 19 10.96 -1.79 -6.40
C ILE A 19 10.23 -2.12 -5.10
N PHE A 20 10.92 -2.02 -3.98
CA PHE A 20 10.30 -1.96 -2.66
C PHE A 20 9.82 -0.53 -2.40
N TRP A 21 8.53 -0.31 -2.56
CA TRP A 21 7.88 0.96 -2.30
C TRP A 21 7.43 1.02 -0.84
N GLY A 22 8.18 1.75 -0.01
CA GLY A 22 7.92 1.89 1.43
C GLY A 22 7.28 3.22 1.82
N ALA A 23 7.01 3.37 3.12
CA ALA A 23 6.24 4.51 3.62
C ALA A 23 7.01 5.84 3.46
N GLY A 24 8.33 5.78 3.41
CA GLY A 24 9.16 6.93 3.04
C GLY A 24 8.93 7.45 1.62
N ALA A 25 8.39 6.61 0.72
CA ALA A 25 8.09 7.01 -0.65
C ALA A 25 6.76 7.77 -0.76
N THR A 26 5.84 7.59 0.18
CA THR A 26 4.62 8.42 0.27
C THR A 26 4.72 9.53 1.31
N ARG A 27 5.76 9.51 2.16
CA ARG A 27 6.08 10.62 3.07
C ARG A 27 6.24 11.96 2.36
N ALA A 28 6.82 11.99 1.15
CA ALA A 28 6.96 13.26 0.41
C ALA A 28 5.60 13.81 -0.09
N LEU A 29 4.57 12.95 -0.17
CA LEU A 29 3.17 13.34 -0.34
C LEU A 29 2.51 13.67 1.01
N TYR A 30 3.29 13.81 2.08
CA TYR A 30 2.86 14.09 3.44
C TYR A 30 1.87 13.05 4.01
N LEU A 31 1.91 11.82 3.48
CA LEU A 31 1.24 10.69 4.13
C LEU A 31 2.07 10.20 5.30
N ARG A 32 1.42 9.88 6.42
CA ARG A 32 2.10 9.35 7.61
C ARG A 32 2.79 8.03 7.30
N THR A 33 4.04 7.93 7.75
CA THR A 33 4.78 6.67 7.80
C THR A 33 4.22 5.75 8.89
N THR A 34 4.59 4.47 8.89
CA THR A 34 4.17 3.52 9.95
C THR A 34 4.50 4.01 11.37
N ALA A 35 5.65 4.68 11.54
CA ALA A 35 6.03 5.27 12.83
C ALA A 35 5.13 6.46 13.21
N GLU A 36 4.78 7.32 12.25
CA GLU A 36 3.87 8.45 12.50
C GLU A 36 2.42 8.01 12.71
N LEU A 37 1.99 6.93 12.06
CA LEU A 37 0.71 6.27 12.36
C LEU A 37 0.72 5.75 13.80
N GLY A 38 1.80 5.12 14.23
CA GLY A 38 1.98 4.70 15.63
C GLY A 38 1.88 5.86 16.61
N GLN A 39 2.60 6.95 16.35
CA GLN A 39 2.54 8.19 17.14
C GLN A 39 1.13 8.78 17.19
N ALA A 40 0.44 8.87 16.05
CA ALA A 40 -0.91 9.38 15.96
C ALA A 40 -1.90 8.53 16.76
N VAL A 41 -1.83 7.20 16.64
CA VAL A 41 -2.65 6.27 17.43
C VAL A 41 -2.37 6.43 18.93
N TYR A 42 -1.10 6.52 19.32
CA TYR A 42 -0.72 6.75 20.71
C TYR A 42 -1.30 8.07 21.24
N GLN A 43 -1.07 9.17 20.54
CA GLN A 43 -1.54 10.50 20.94
C GLN A 43 -3.07 10.60 20.99
N LEU A 44 -3.78 9.88 20.11
CA LEU A 44 -5.24 9.76 20.20
C LEU A 44 -5.67 8.96 21.42
N ALA A 45 -4.89 7.98 21.89
CA ALA A 45 -5.24 7.15 23.03
C ALA A 45 -5.01 7.82 24.41
N VAL A 46 -4.14 8.83 24.52
CA VAL A 46 -3.78 9.49 25.80
C VAL A 46 -4.99 10.15 26.48
N LEU A 47 -5.56 9.48 27.50
CA LEU A 47 -6.84 9.92 28.10
C LEU A 47 -6.73 11.16 29.00
N GLN A 48 -5.52 11.56 29.40
CA GLN A 48 -5.28 12.74 30.24
C GLN A 48 -5.54 14.06 29.50
N GLU A 49 -5.56 14.03 28.16
CA GLU A 49 -5.88 15.20 27.33
C GLU A 49 -7.35 15.19 26.86
N ALA A 50 -7.97 16.37 26.82
CA ALA A 50 -9.32 16.55 26.28
C ALA A 50 -9.42 16.05 24.83
N LEU A 51 -10.53 15.39 24.48
CA LEU A 51 -10.72 14.75 23.17
C LEU A 51 -10.48 15.70 22.00
N GLY A 52 -11.12 16.88 21.98
CA GLY A 52 -10.94 17.86 20.90
C GLY A 52 -9.49 18.30 20.69
N LYS A 53 -8.65 18.37 21.74
CA LYS A 53 -7.21 18.67 21.59
C LYS A 53 -6.46 17.53 20.91
N ARG A 54 -6.79 16.28 21.24
CA ARG A 54 -6.21 15.10 20.61
C ARG A 54 -6.60 15.01 19.13
N ILE A 55 -7.86 15.27 18.81
CA ILE A 55 -8.37 15.28 17.43
C ILE A 55 -7.71 16.39 16.63
N ALA A 56 -7.69 17.64 17.11
CA ALA A 56 -7.09 18.78 16.41
C ALA A 56 -5.58 18.59 16.12
N ARG A 57 -4.87 17.79 16.94
CA ARG A 57 -3.46 17.45 16.70
C ARG A 57 -3.27 16.51 15.51
N GLN A 58 -4.23 15.63 15.23
CA GLN A 58 -4.12 14.65 14.14
C GLN A 58 -4.89 15.01 12.88
N PHE A 59 -5.99 15.74 13.03
CA PHE A 59 -6.91 16.10 11.96
C PHE A 59 -6.94 17.63 11.84
N HIS A 60 -6.29 18.15 10.81
CA HIS A 60 -6.08 19.59 10.61
C HIS A 60 -7.20 20.26 9.81
N LEU A 61 -7.89 19.48 8.97
CA LEU A 61 -9.09 19.93 8.26
C LEU A 61 -10.29 19.94 9.20
N GLN A 62 -10.92 21.10 9.40
CA GLN A 62 -12.05 21.25 10.33
C GLN A 62 -13.27 20.42 9.89
N GLU A 63 -13.50 20.35 8.57
CA GLU A 63 -14.51 19.52 7.93
C GLU A 63 -14.31 18.02 8.18
N ILE A 64 -13.09 17.59 8.56
CA ILE A 64 -12.80 16.21 8.98
C ILE A 64 -12.77 16.10 10.50
N ALA A 65 -12.13 17.04 11.20
CA ALA A 65 -11.90 16.99 12.63
C ALA A 65 -13.21 16.95 13.43
N GLY A 66 -14.18 17.81 13.12
CA GLY A 66 -15.46 17.84 13.84
C GLY A 66 -16.22 16.51 13.80
N PRO A 67 -16.52 15.96 12.60
CA PRO A 67 -17.18 14.65 12.50
C PRO A 67 -16.37 13.51 13.12
N VAL A 68 -15.03 13.55 13.06
CA VAL A 68 -14.18 12.55 13.72
C VAL A 68 -14.27 12.69 15.25
N GLU A 69 -14.27 13.90 15.80
CA GLU A 69 -14.48 14.12 17.24
C GLU A 69 -15.82 13.54 17.71
N ASP A 70 -16.91 13.81 16.96
CA ASP A 70 -18.22 13.23 17.24
C ASP A 70 -18.17 11.69 17.25
N LEU A 71 -17.48 11.07 16.28
CA LEU A 71 -17.33 9.61 16.24
C LEU A 71 -16.61 9.09 17.48
N PHE A 72 -15.49 9.70 17.88
CA PHE A 72 -14.75 9.27 19.06
C PHE A 72 -15.52 9.51 20.35
N GLN A 73 -16.33 10.57 20.43
CA GLN A 73 -17.24 10.80 21.56
C GLN A 73 -18.26 9.68 21.67
N VAL A 74 -18.85 9.23 20.56
CA VAL A 74 -19.80 8.10 20.53
C VAL A 74 -19.15 6.77 20.92
N LEU A 75 -17.91 6.54 20.48
CA LEU A 75 -17.16 5.34 20.79
C LEU A 75 -16.60 5.32 22.22
N SER A 76 -16.47 6.49 22.86
CA SER A 76 -16.11 6.59 24.27
C SER A 76 -17.28 6.19 25.17
N GLU A 77 -17.00 5.47 26.27
CA GLU A 77 -18.03 5.03 27.23
C GLU A 77 -18.48 6.16 28.18
N GLN A 78 -17.91 7.37 28.06
CA GLN A 78 -18.11 8.46 29.01
C GLN A 78 -18.94 9.60 28.41
N GLY A 79 -20.08 9.91 29.03
CA GLY A 79 -20.90 11.10 28.77
C GLY A 79 -22.15 10.86 27.89
N GLU A 80 -23.06 11.84 27.89
CA GLU A 80 -24.17 11.88 26.93
C GLU A 80 -23.63 12.18 25.53
N CYS A 81 -23.81 11.23 24.60
CA CYS A 81 -23.37 11.33 23.20
C CYS A 81 -24.54 11.55 22.23
N THR A 82 -25.74 11.88 22.74
CA THR A 82 -26.96 12.03 21.93
C THR A 82 -26.80 13.08 20.84
N GLU A 83 -26.22 14.24 21.16
CA GLU A 83 -26.00 15.30 20.16
C GLU A 83 -24.97 14.88 19.09
N ALA A 84 -23.87 14.23 19.48
CA ALA A 84 -22.87 13.71 18.55
C ALA A 84 -23.47 12.65 17.61
N LEU A 85 -24.29 11.74 18.14
CA LEU A 85 -25.03 10.77 17.33
C LEU A 85 -25.98 11.45 16.34
N GLN A 86 -26.72 12.48 16.77
CA GLN A 86 -27.62 13.23 15.89
C GLN A 86 -26.85 13.97 14.79
N ARG A 87 -25.66 14.52 15.07
CA ARG A 87 -24.80 15.15 14.06
C ARG A 87 -24.24 14.15 13.06
N LEU A 88 -23.84 12.95 13.52
CA LEU A 88 -23.35 11.87 12.64
C LEU A 88 -24.45 11.24 11.79
N PHE A 89 -25.69 11.19 12.31
CA PHE A 89 -26.83 10.53 11.69
C PHE A 89 -28.09 11.43 11.68
N PRO A 90 -28.08 12.57 10.97
CA PRO A 90 -29.12 13.61 11.08
C PRO A 90 -30.53 13.20 10.58
N GLY A 91 -30.67 12.03 9.98
CA GLY A 91 -31.95 11.46 9.53
C GLY A 91 -32.55 10.40 10.47
N MET A 92 -31.89 10.06 11.58
CA MET A 92 -32.32 9.01 12.49
C MET A 92 -33.10 9.57 13.69
N THR A 93 -34.12 8.83 14.14
CA THR A 93 -34.78 9.08 15.43
C THR A 93 -33.82 8.81 16.59
N GLU A 94 -34.09 9.37 17.77
CA GLU A 94 -33.25 9.15 18.97
C GLU A 94 -33.06 7.65 19.29
N LYS A 95 -34.12 6.85 19.16
CA LYS A 95 -34.05 5.39 19.38
C LYS A 95 -33.14 4.70 18.35
N GLN A 96 -33.18 5.14 17.10
CA GLN A 96 -32.29 4.61 16.05
C GLN A 96 -30.84 5.04 16.30
N CYS A 97 -30.62 6.31 16.66
CA CYS A 97 -29.30 6.81 17.07
C CYS A 97 -28.72 6.02 18.24
N ALA A 98 -29.50 5.77 19.30
CA ALA A 98 -29.06 4.99 20.45
C ALA A 98 -28.66 3.55 20.05
N ALA A 99 -29.49 2.88 19.23
CA ALA A 99 -29.18 1.55 18.72
C ALA A 99 -27.92 1.55 17.84
N LYS A 100 -27.72 2.60 17.02
CA LYS A 100 -26.55 2.76 16.17
C LYS A 100 -25.27 3.00 16.97
N GLY A 101 -25.33 3.84 18.00
CA GLY A 101 -24.22 4.06 18.92
C GLY A 101 -23.78 2.77 19.62
N GLU A 102 -24.73 1.97 20.09
CA GLU A 102 -24.45 0.66 20.69
C GLU A 102 -23.83 -0.31 19.67
N GLN A 103 -24.33 -0.34 18.43
CA GLN A 103 -23.73 -1.14 17.36
C GLN A 103 -22.28 -0.71 17.06
N LEU A 104 -22.02 0.60 17.00
CA LEU A 104 -20.68 1.14 16.75
C LEU A 104 -19.71 0.73 17.86
N ARG A 105 -20.08 0.91 19.13
CA ARG A 105 -19.24 0.51 20.29
C ARG A 105 -18.93 -0.99 20.30
N ARG A 106 -19.92 -1.83 19.97
CA ARG A 106 -19.70 -3.29 19.84
C ARG A 106 -18.76 -3.66 18.69
N THR A 107 -18.76 -2.87 17.62
CA THR A 107 -17.97 -3.16 16.42
C THR A 107 -16.55 -2.61 16.53
N TYR A 108 -16.40 -1.44 17.14
CA TYR A 108 -15.17 -0.65 17.26
C TYR A 108 -14.93 -0.29 18.74
N ASP A 109 -14.32 -1.20 19.48
CA ASP A 109 -14.07 -1.02 20.92
C ASP A 109 -12.84 -0.12 21.14
N TRP A 110 -13.08 1.19 21.07
CA TRP A 110 -12.09 2.23 21.26
C TRP A 110 -11.52 2.23 22.69
N ALA A 111 -12.35 1.96 23.70
CA ALA A 111 -11.92 1.95 25.10
C ALA A 111 -10.88 0.85 25.36
N THR A 112 -11.14 -0.36 24.86
CA THR A 112 -10.16 -1.45 24.92
C THR A 112 -8.91 -1.11 24.12
N LEU A 113 -9.04 -0.56 22.90
CA LEU A 113 -7.87 -0.16 22.12
C LEU A 113 -6.98 0.85 22.88
N CYS A 114 -7.56 1.86 23.53
CA CYS A 114 -6.82 2.81 24.37
C CYS A 114 -6.02 2.09 25.46
N ARG A 115 -6.64 1.15 26.18
CA ARG A 115 -5.93 0.35 27.21
C ARG A 115 -4.77 -0.44 26.61
N LEU A 116 -4.98 -1.07 25.46
CA LEU A 116 -3.96 -1.87 24.77
C LEU A 116 -2.76 -1.03 24.31
N VAL A 117 -3.00 0.22 23.88
CA VAL A 117 -1.92 1.14 23.52
C VAL A 117 -1.01 1.43 24.72
N HIS A 118 -1.55 1.61 25.92
CA HIS A 118 -0.78 1.98 27.11
C HIS A 118 0.05 0.83 27.70
N ILE A 119 -0.33 -0.43 27.44
CA ILE A 119 0.44 -1.60 27.91
C ILE A 119 1.52 -2.03 26.91
N CYS A 120 1.48 -1.51 25.67
CA CYS A 120 2.50 -1.84 24.68
C CYS A 120 3.86 -1.26 25.12
N PRO A 121 4.97 -1.90 24.75
CA PRO A 121 6.30 -1.35 24.98
C PRO A 121 6.44 0.08 24.41
N GLY A 122 7.10 0.95 25.18
CA GLY A 122 7.27 2.37 24.88
C GLY A 122 6.51 3.26 25.85
N HIS A 123 7.23 4.08 26.61
CA HIS A 123 6.63 5.00 27.61
C HIS A 123 6.30 6.39 27.04
N SER A 124 6.52 6.58 25.73
CA SER A 124 6.30 7.82 25.02
C SER A 124 5.74 7.54 23.63
N ASP A 125 5.13 8.55 23.02
CA ASP A 125 4.68 8.49 21.63
C ASP A 125 5.82 8.15 20.66
N ARG A 126 7.04 8.60 20.95
CA ARG A 126 8.24 8.33 20.14
C ARG A 126 8.72 6.88 20.23
N ASP A 127 8.50 6.23 21.37
CA ASP A 127 8.97 4.87 21.63
C ASP A 127 7.92 3.80 21.28
N PHE A 128 6.64 4.20 21.23
CA PHE A 128 5.54 3.32 20.87
C PHE A 128 5.68 2.81 19.42
N ARG A 129 5.59 1.49 19.26
CA ARG A 129 5.63 0.84 17.94
C ARG A 129 4.28 0.25 17.60
N LEU A 130 3.72 0.69 16.48
CA LEU A 130 2.46 0.14 15.95
C LEU A 130 2.52 -1.38 15.77
N GLN A 131 3.69 -1.92 15.41
CA GLN A 131 3.92 -3.34 15.27
C GLN A 131 3.68 -4.14 16.56
N ASP A 132 4.05 -3.59 17.73
CA ASP A 132 3.88 -4.28 19.01
C ASP A 132 2.39 -4.42 19.33
N LEU A 133 1.59 -3.39 19.03
CA LEU A 133 0.15 -3.42 19.18
C LEU A 133 -0.52 -4.45 18.24
N PHE A 134 -0.11 -4.50 16.97
CA PHE A 134 -0.58 -5.54 16.04
C PHE A 134 -0.19 -6.94 16.53
N THR A 135 1.05 -7.11 16.99
CA THR A 135 1.55 -8.40 17.50
C THR A 135 0.72 -8.89 18.68
N LEU A 136 0.45 -7.99 19.64
CA LEU A 136 -0.35 -8.28 20.82
C LEU A 136 -1.79 -8.67 20.43
N LEU A 137 -2.44 -7.88 19.57
CA LEU A 137 -3.79 -8.15 19.10
C LEU A 137 -3.88 -9.48 18.35
N ASP A 138 -3.05 -9.67 17.32
CA ASP A 138 -3.13 -10.82 16.43
C ASP A 138 -2.78 -12.12 17.15
N MET A 139 -1.80 -12.11 18.06
CA MET A 139 -1.44 -13.27 18.88
C MET A 139 -2.62 -13.74 19.76
N HIS A 140 -3.23 -12.81 20.50
CA HIS A 140 -4.30 -13.14 21.43
C HIS A 140 -5.62 -13.47 20.72
N ILE A 141 -5.92 -12.81 19.60
CA ILE A 141 -7.06 -13.14 18.74
C ILE A 141 -6.90 -14.56 18.16
N ALA A 142 -5.73 -14.90 17.63
CA ALA A 142 -5.48 -16.22 17.04
C ALA A 142 -5.48 -17.35 18.08
N SER A 143 -5.06 -17.04 19.30
CA SER A 143 -5.01 -18.01 20.42
C SER A 143 -6.32 -18.10 21.20
N HIS A 144 -7.31 -17.25 20.92
CA HIS A 144 -8.56 -17.15 21.67
C HIS A 144 -8.38 -16.91 23.19
N HIS A 145 -7.37 -16.13 23.58
CA HIS A 145 -7.04 -15.87 24.98
C HIS A 145 -7.17 -14.39 25.36
N GLY A 146 -7.79 -14.12 26.51
CA GLY A 146 -7.79 -12.82 27.17
C GLY A 146 -6.58 -12.67 28.10
N PHE A 147 -6.40 -11.49 28.66
CA PHE A 147 -5.31 -11.21 29.61
C PHE A 147 -5.65 -10.05 30.53
N PHE A 148 -4.94 -9.95 31.64
CA PHE A 148 -5.08 -8.84 32.58
C PHE A 148 -4.24 -7.64 32.14
N VAL A 149 -4.83 -6.46 32.22
CA VAL A 149 -4.14 -5.18 32.10
C VAL A 149 -4.24 -4.45 33.42
N ASN A 150 -3.19 -3.74 33.80
CA ASN A 150 -3.28 -2.80 34.91
C ASN A 150 -3.90 -1.50 34.37
N ASP A 151 -4.73 -0.84 35.18
CA ASP A 151 -5.15 0.51 34.87
C ASP A 151 -3.95 1.46 34.81
N PRO A 152 -4.04 2.58 34.06
CA PRO A 152 -2.96 3.56 33.95
C PRO A 152 -2.45 4.06 35.31
N ASP A 153 -3.33 4.12 36.31
CA ASP A 153 -3.03 4.57 37.67
C ASP A 153 -2.49 3.43 38.57
N GLY A 154 -2.42 2.19 38.07
CA GLY A 154 -1.79 1.04 38.74
C GLY A 154 -2.60 0.38 39.86
N ASP A 155 -3.72 0.98 40.28
CA ASP A 155 -4.49 0.55 41.45
C ASP A 155 -5.42 -0.64 41.18
N SER A 156 -5.70 -0.95 39.92
CA SER A 156 -6.71 -1.93 39.53
C SER A 156 -6.23 -2.81 38.36
N ARG A 157 -6.61 -4.10 38.39
CA ARG A 157 -6.39 -5.05 37.30
C ARG A 157 -7.72 -5.34 36.62
N GLN A 158 -7.80 -5.06 35.34
CA GLN A 158 -8.95 -5.39 34.50
C GLN A 158 -8.61 -6.58 33.60
N PHE A 159 -9.49 -7.58 33.56
CA PHE A 159 -9.39 -8.64 32.56
C PHE A 159 -9.99 -8.16 31.24
N ILE A 160 -9.21 -8.20 30.15
CA ILE A 160 -9.70 -8.01 28.78
C ILE A 160 -10.00 -9.40 28.22
N PRO A 161 -11.28 -9.74 28.00
CA PRO A 161 -11.65 -11.04 27.50
C PRO A 161 -11.46 -11.12 25.96
N PRO A 162 -11.29 -12.33 25.38
CA PRO A 162 -10.95 -12.50 23.96
C PRO A 162 -11.91 -11.80 22.99
N GLU A 163 -13.20 -11.74 23.33
CA GLU A 163 -14.26 -11.14 22.51
C GLU A 163 -14.11 -9.63 22.31
N GLN A 164 -13.38 -8.93 23.18
CA GLN A 164 -13.11 -7.49 23.05
C GLN A 164 -11.94 -7.20 22.11
N LEU A 165 -11.06 -8.17 21.87
CA LEU A 165 -9.83 -7.97 21.10
C LEU A 165 -10.12 -7.75 19.61
N ARG A 166 -11.11 -8.46 19.03
CA ARG A 166 -11.48 -8.26 17.62
C ARG A 166 -12.13 -6.88 17.37
N PRO A 167 -13.10 -6.42 18.19
CA PRO A 167 -13.58 -5.04 18.14
C PRO A 167 -12.48 -3.99 18.35
N ALA A 168 -11.51 -4.22 19.25
CA ALA A 168 -10.37 -3.31 19.43
C ALA A 168 -9.47 -3.26 18.17
N ARG A 169 -9.23 -4.42 17.54
CA ARG A 169 -8.53 -4.49 16.25
C ARG A 169 -9.30 -3.77 15.13
N ASN A 170 -10.62 -3.88 15.10
CA ASN A 170 -11.45 -3.13 14.15
C ASN A 170 -11.32 -1.62 14.38
N ALA A 171 -11.31 -1.16 15.65
CA ALA A 171 -11.07 0.23 15.98
C ALA A 171 -9.70 0.71 15.48
N LEU A 172 -8.66 -0.13 15.59
CA LEU A 172 -7.33 0.21 15.06
C LEU A 172 -7.35 0.40 13.54
N VAL A 173 -7.98 -0.54 12.81
CA VAL A 173 -8.17 -0.44 11.35
C VAL A 173 -8.94 0.82 10.97
N MET A 174 -9.98 1.15 11.74
CA MET A 174 -10.76 2.38 11.55
C MET A 174 -9.90 3.63 11.71
N VAL A 175 -9.13 3.73 12.79
CA VAL A 175 -8.26 4.89 13.05
C VAL A 175 -7.23 5.06 11.92
N ILE A 176 -6.57 3.97 11.51
CA ILE A 176 -5.62 4.00 10.38
C ILE A 176 -6.31 4.47 9.10
N GLY A 177 -7.50 3.96 8.80
CA GLY A 177 -8.29 4.35 7.64
C GLY A 177 -8.65 5.85 7.66
N LEU A 178 -9.05 6.40 8.81
CA LEU A 178 -9.35 7.82 8.97
C LEU A 178 -8.10 8.69 8.81
N LEU A 179 -6.95 8.27 9.33
CA LEU A 179 -5.68 9.00 9.17
C LEU A 179 -5.24 9.02 7.71
N HIS A 180 -5.29 7.89 7.00
CA HIS A 180 -5.00 7.87 5.56
C HIS A 180 -5.97 8.73 4.74
N TYR A 181 -7.26 8.66 5.07
CA TYR A 181 -8.29 9.50 4.43
C TYR A 181 -7.96 10.98 4.63
N HIS A 182 -7.73 11.40 5.87
CA HIS A 182 -7.35 12.77 6.18
C HIS A 182 -6.11 13.22 5.42
N ASP A 183 -5.02 12.44 5.48
CA ASP A 183 -3.74 12.82 4.89
C ASP A 183 -3.86 12.93 3.37
N PHE A 184 -4.58 12.01 2.73
CA PHE A 184 -4.79 12.11 1.29
C PHE A 184 -5.58 13.36 0.91
N HIS A 185 -6.72 13.61 1.55
CA HIS A 185 -7.59 14.74 1.20
C HIS A 185 -6.95 16.10 1.51
N TYR A 186 -6.27 16.22 2.65
CA TYR A 186 -5.53 17.44 3.00
C TYR A 186 -4.44 17.74 1.97
N ASN A 187 -3.64 16.73 1.62
CA ASN A 187 -2.47 16.93 0.78
C ASN A 187 -2.78 17.03 -0.71
N LEU A 188 -3.93 16.52 -1.16
CA LEU A 188 -4.36 16.68 -2.53
C LEU A 188 -4.48 18.16 -2.93
N ALA A 189 -5.02 18.99 -2.03
CA ALA A 189 -5.13 20.44 -2.23
C ALA A 189 -3.87 21.19 -1.76
N ALA A 190 -3.38 20.91 -0.55
CA ALA A 190 -2.30 21.67 0.06
C ALA A 190 -0.93 21.45 -0.62
N ASN A 191 -0.72 20.28 -1.23
CA ASN A 191 0.57 19.84 -1.77
C ASN A 191 0.48 19.38 -3.23
N ALA A 192 -0.43 19.99 -4.01
CA ALA A 192 -0.72 19.64 -5.40
C ALA A 192 0.55 19.57 -6.29
N ALA A 193 1.52 20.48 -6.10
CA ALA A 193 2.76 20.48 -6.88
C ALA A 193 3.60 19.19 -6.68
N VAL A 194 3.68 18.68 -5.46
CA VAL A 194 4.40 17.42 -5.20
C VAL A 194 3.60 16.25 -5.76
N PHE A 195 2.27 16.30 -5.67
CA PHE A 195 1.42 15.28 -6.28
C PHE A 195 1.59 15.22 -7.81
N THR A 196 1.71 16.37 -8.49
CA THR A 196 2.04 16.45 -9.92
C THR A 196 3.35 15.74 -10.26
N ASN A 197 4.39 15.91 -9.45
CA ASN A 197 5.67 15.20 -9.65
C ASN A 197 5.51 13.67 -9.66
N TYR A 198 4.60 13.14 -8.83
CA TYR A 198 4.30 11.71 -8.79
C TYR A 198 3.42 11.25 -9.97
N ILE A 199 2.49 12.10 -10.41
CA ILE A 199 1.71 11.86 -11.64
C ILE A 199 2.65 11.75 -12.84
N GLU A 200 3.59 12.69 -12.97
CA GLU A 200 4.58 12.69 -14.05
C GLU A 200 5.50 11.46 -13.96
N PHE A 201 5.97 11.10 -12.76
CA PHE A 201 6.72 9.87 -12.53
C PHE A 201 5.97 8.62 -13.01
N ALA A 202 4.71 8.44 -12.59
CA ALA A 202 3.88 7.30 -13.03
C ALA A 202 3.61 7.31 -14.53
N THR A 203 3.43 8.49 -15.13
CA THR A 203 3.24 8.66 -16.58
C THR A 203 4.48 8.25 -17.36
N LEU A 204 5.67 8.62 -16.88
CA LEU A 204 6.93 8.22 -17.51
C LEU A 204 7.23 6.73 -17.33
N LEU A 205 6.85 6.11 -16.21
CA LEU A 205 6.90 4.65 -16.06
C LEU A 205 6.00 3.93 -17.07
N ALA A 206 4.78 4.43 -17.30
CA ALA A 206 3.89 3.87 -18.32
C ALA A 206 4.49 4.01 -19.72
N ARG A 207 5.03 5.19 -20.05
CA ARG A 207 5.71 5.44 -21.33
C ARG A 207 6.90 4.50 -21.55
N LEU A 208 7.74 4.33 -20.54
CA LEU A 208 8.89 3.41 -20.57
C LEU A 208 8.44 1.98 -20.91
N MET A 209 7.32 1.50 -20.36
CA MET A 209 6.77 0.18 -20.67
C MET A 209 6.12 0.10 -22.05
N LEU A 210 5.65 1.20 -22.64
CA LEU A 210 5.27 1.19 -24.05
C LEU A 210 6.49 1.09 -24.96
N GLU A 211 7.52 1.90 -24.72
CA GLU A 211 8.75 1.92 -25.52
C GLU A 211 9.47 0.57 -25.46
N GLU A 212 9.56 -0.03 -24.27
CA GLU A 212 10.08 -1.39 -24.12
C GLU A 212 9.25 -2.42 -24.90
N GLY A 213 7.92 -2.33 -24.86
CA GLY A 213 7.03 -3.24 -25.58
C GLY A 213 7.16 -3.12 -27.09
N GLN A 214 7.31 -1.89 -27.60
CA GLN A 214 7.53 -1.61 -29.02
C GLN A 214 8.89 -2.14 -29.51
N ARG A 215 9.92 -2.08 -28.66
CA ARG A 215 11.23 -2.67 -28.97
C ARG A 215 11.14 -4.19 -29.02
N LEU A 216 10.49 -4.81 -28.03
CA LEU A 216 10.38 -6.25 -27.90
C LEU A 216 9.45 -6.89 -28.95
N SER A 217 8.43 -6.17 -29.45
CA SER A 217 7.53 -6.69 -30.50
C SER A 217 8.25 -7.03 -31.81
N GLN A 218 9.44 -6.46 -32.03
CA GLN A 218 10.26 -6.74 -33.20
C GLN A 218 11.08 -8.04 -33.07
N GLN A 219 11.20 -8.57 -31.84
CA GLN A 219 12.18 -9.60 -31.49
C GLN A 219 11.55 -10.83 -30.82
N LYS A 220 10.39 -10.66 -30.19
CA LYS A 220 9.73 -11.67 -29.34
C LYS A 220 8.29 -11.85 -29.80
N ALA A 221 7.78 -13.07 -29.63
CA ALA A 221 6.36 -13.32 -29.86
C ALA A 221 5.51 -12.69 -28.75
N TYR A 222 4.30 -12.26 -29.09
CA TYR A 222 3.45 -11.51 -28.15
C TYR A 222 2.98 -12.34 -26.94
N ASP A 223 2.86 -13.66 -27.12
CA ASP A 223 2.46 -14.62 -26.09
C ASP A 223 3.63 -15.10 -25.23
N GLN A 224 4.85 -14.64 -25.49
CA GLN A 224 6.03 -14.92 -24.68
C GLN A 224 6.15 -13.96 -23.50
N ARG A 225 6.60 -14.49 -22.36
CA ARG A 225 6.71 -13.76 -21.09
C ARG A 225 7.71 -12.61 -21.18
N GLU A 226 8.76 -12.80 -21.96
CA GLU A 226 9.77 -11.81 -22.33
C GLU A 226 9.13 -10.54 -22.89
N PHE A 227 8.09 -10.69 -23.72
CA PHE A 227 7.31 -9.60 -24.28
C PHE A 227 6.28 -9.08 -23.27
N TYR A 228 5.36 -9.93 -22.82
CA TYR A 228 4.15 -9.44 -22.17
C TYR A 228 4.36 -9.01 -20.72
N LEU A 229 5.41 -9.47 -20.04
CA LEU A 229 5.69 -9.07 -18.68
C LEU A 229 6.54 -7.79 -18.68
N PHE A 230 6.28 -6.86 -17.77
CA PHE A 230 7.16 -5.71 -17.58
C PHE A 230 8.54 -6.15 -17.08
N SER A 231 9.55 -5.32 -17.34
CA SER A 231 10.89 -5.47 -16.79
C SER A 231 11.04 -5.06 -15.33
N TYR A 232 10.05 -4.35 -14.79
CA TYR A 232 10.00 -4.06 -13.36
C TYR A 232 8.74 -4.62 -12.69
N ALA A 233 8.86 -4.84 -11.38
CA ALA A 233 7.75 -5.10 -10.48
C ALA A 233 7.79 -4.16 -9.28
N VAL A 234 6.63 -3.93 -8.67
CA VAL A 234 6.50 -3.13 -7.45
C VAL A 234 6.03 -4.02 -6.31
N ILE A 235 6.74 -3.97 -5.19
CA ILE A 235 6.32 -4.50 -3.89
C ILE A 235 5.98 -3.30 -3.01
N SER A 236 4.70 -3.04 -2.83
CA SER A 236 4.22 -1.98 -1.94
C SER A 236 4.19 -2.49 -0.51
N MET A 237 5.09 -1.96 0.31
CA MET A 237 5.12 -2.21 1.75
C MET A 237 4.11 -1.34 2.51
N ASN A 238 3.44 -0.42 1.80
CA ASN A 238 2.42 0.47 2.33
C ASN A 238 1.02 -0.10 2.20
N TRP A 239 0.16 0.30 3.13
CA TRP A 239 -1.28 0.06 3.07
C TRP A 239 -2.02 1.07 2.17
N ASP A 240 -1.41 2.21 1.85
CA ASP A 240 -2.02 3.22 0.99
C ASP A 240 -2.04 2.77 -0.50
N PRO A 241 -3.12 3.07 -1.26
CA PRO A 241 -3.23 2.70 -2.66
C PRO A 241 -2.66 3.76 -3.63
N VAL A 242 -1.94 4.79 -3.17
CA VAL A 242 -1.68 5.98 -3.99
C VAL A 242 -0.84 5.66 -5.23
N LEU A 243 0.31 5.02 -5.08
CA LEU A 243 1.15 4.67 -6.24
C LEU A 243 0.38 3.78 -7.23
N LEU A 244 -0.35 2.78 -6.72
CA LEU A 244 -1.16 1.89 -7.55
C LEU A 244 -2.17 2.69 -8.39
N TRP A 245 -2.85 3.66 -7.76
CA TRP A 245 -3.82 4.51 -8.44
C TRP A 245 -3.21 5.41 -9.51
N LEU A 246 -2.03 5.99 -9.23
CA LEU A 246 -1.29 6.78 -10.22
C LEU A 246 -0.91 5.91 -11.43
N LEU A 247 -0.40 4.69 -11.21
CA LEU A 247 -0.08 3.76 -12.29
C LEU A 247 -1.33 3.36 -13.08
N PHE A 248 -2.46 3.12 -12.41
CA PHE A 248 -3.74 2.81 -13.04
C PHE A 248 -4.19 3.93 -14.00
N ASN A 249 -4.16 5.18 -13.54
CA ASN A 249 -4.53 6.32 -14.37
C ASN A 249 -3.54 6.57 -15.52
N ALA A 250 -2.23 6.39 -15.27
CA ALA A 250 -1.21 6.49 -16.30
C ALA A 250 -1.41 5.42 -17.39
N HIS A 251 -1.66 4.17 -16.99
CA HIS A 251 -1.99 3.07 -17.90
C HIS A 251 -3.29 3.33 -18.67
N ASN A 252 -4.35 3.81 -18.00
CA ASN A 252 -5.61 4.14 -18.66
C ASN A 252 -5.41 5.19 -19.76
N ARG A 253 -4.71 6.29 -19.48
CA ARG A 253 -4.42 7.33 -20.47
C ARG A 253 -3.69 6.79 -21.69
N VAL A 254 -2.65 5.98 -21.50
CA VAL A 254 -1.90 5.44 -22.66
C VAL A 254 -2.69 4.38 -23.43
N ASN A 255 -3.56 3.62 -22.76
CA ASN A 255 -4.44 2.64 -23.38
C ASN A 255 -5.49 3.30 -24.28
N ASP A 256 -5.94 4.51 -23.92
CA ASP A 256 -6.91 5.30 -24.69
C ASP A 256 -6.26 6.07 -25.84
N CYS A 257 -5.00 6.50 -25.70
CA CYS A 257 -4.27 7.26 -26.73
C CYS A 257 -3.62 6.41 -27.84
N SER A 258 -3.67 5.08 -27.75
CA SER A 258 -3.00 4.17 -28.67
C SER A 258 -3.74 4.02 -30.00
N GLU A 259 -3.83 5.07 -30.81
CA GLU A 259 -4.43 5.01 -32.16
C GLU A 259 -3.39 4.92 -33.30
N ALA A 260 -2.08 4.99 -32.99
CA ALA A 260 -1.05 5.26 -34.01
C ALA A 260 -0.37 4.03 -34.66
N ASN A 261 -0.70 2.78 -34.28
CA ASN A 261 -0.13 1.56 -34.87
C ASN A 261 -1.24 0.57 -35.29
N SER A 262 -0.96 -0.29 -36.28
CA SER A 262 -1.96 -1.23 -36.83
C SER A 262 -2.55 -2.22 -35.79
N ILE A 263 -1.89 -2.41 -34.65
CA ILE A 263 -2.44 -3.07 -33.46
C ILE A 263 -1.96 -2.31 -32.20
N PRO A 264 -2.85 -1.73 -31.38
CA PRO A 264 -2.48 -1.01 -30.17
C PRO A 264 -1.89 -1.91 -29.08
N LEU A 265 -0.90 -1.37 -28.34
CA LEU A 265 -0.31 -1.99 -27.17
C LEU A 265 -0.95 -1.41 -25.90
N LYS A 266 -1.47 -2.26 -25.02
CA LYS A 266 -2.13 -1.87 -23.77
C LYS A 266 -1.39 -2.37 -22.54
N LEU A 267 -1.40 -1.57 -21.48
CA LEU A 267 -0.74 -1.81 -20.21
C LEU A 267 -1.76 -2.09 -19.10
N PHE A 268 -1.50 -3.11 -18.28
CA PHE A 268 -2.32 -3.47 -17.12
C PHE A 268 -1.45 -3.90 -15.95
N GLN A 269 -2.08 -4.16 -14.80
CA GLN A 269 -1.41 -4.68 -13.61
C GLN A 269 -1.94 -6.06 -13.25
N ASP A 270 -1.03 -6.91 -12.80
CA ASP A 270 -1.27 -8.22 -12.22
C ASP A 270 -0.97 -8.17 -10.72
N PHE A 271 -1.99 -8.49 -9.91
CA PHE A 271 -1.91 -8.47 -8.45
C PHE A 271 -1.47 -9.78 -7.83
N SER A 272 -1.14 -10.80 -8.64
CA SER A 272 -0.65 -12.13 -8.20
C SER A 272 -1.64 -12.95 -7.37
N HIS A 273 -2.83 -12.41 -7.10
CA HIS A 273 -3.97 -13.11 -6.55
C HIS A 273 -5.18 -12.78 -7.42
N PHE A 274 -6.06 -13.77 -7.60
CA PHE A 274 -7.31 -13.55 -8.34
C PHE A 274 -8.28 -12.71 -7.52
N MET A 275 -8.20 -11.39 -7.69
CA MET A 275 -9.09 -10.41 -7.08
C MET A 275 -9.85 -9.60 -8.13
N GLY A 276 -11.03 -9.17 -7.74
CA GLY A 276 -11.91 -8.33 -8.55
C GLY A 276 -11.72 -6.89 -8.13
N LEU A 277 -11.57 -6.01 -9.10
CA LEU A 277 -11.71 -4.58 -8.86
C LEU A 277 -13.20 -4.23 -9.00
N ARG A 278 -13.74 -3.40 -8.12
CA ARG A 278 -15.01 -2.74 -8.43
C ARG A 278 -14.78 -1.81 -9.63
N GLN A 279 -15.52 -2.00 -10.73
CA GLN A 279 -15.38 -1.15 -11.93
C GLN A 279 -15.31 0.33 -11.54
N VAL A 280 -14.37 1.09 -12.11
CA VAL A 280 -14.11 2.49 -11.72
C VAL A 280 -15.32 3.37 -11.99
N ASP A 281 -15.49 4.03 -13.10
CA ASP A 281 -16.66 4.82 -13.53
C ASP A 281 -18.01 4.07 -13.69
N GLY A 282 -18.22 2.94 -13.00
CA GLY A 282 -19.40 2.08 -13.14
C GLY A 282 -20.59 2.50 -12.27
N SER A 283 -21.81 2.24 -12.75
CA SER A 283 -23.06 2.43 -12.00
C SER A 283 -23.49 1.22 -11.18
N SER A 284 -22.75 0.11 -11.25
CA SER A 284 -23.05 -1.15 -10.57
C SER A 284 -21.85 -1.62 -9.74
N PRO A 285 -22.01 -2.58 -8.81
CA PRO A 285 -20.90 -3.21 -8.09
C PRO A 285 -20.21 -4.30 -8.95
N GLY A 286 -20.36 -4.26 -10.27
CA GLY A 286 -19.80 -5.23 -11.20
C GLY A 286 -18.28 -5.36 -11.06
N VAL A 287 -17.80 -6.60 -11.23
CA VAL A 287 -16.36 -6.90 -11.21
C VAL A 287 -15.73 -6.42 -12.52
N TRP A 288 -14.71 -5.59 -12.40
CA TRP A 288 -13.71 -5.37 -13.43
C TRP A 288 -12.48 -6.21 -13.08
N TYR A 289 -12.05 -7.07 -13.99
CA TYR A 289 -10.93 -7.96 -13.72
C TYR A 289 -9.61 -7.30 -14.13
N PRO A 290 -8.63 -7.18 -13.20
CA PRO A 290 -7.25 -6.96 -13.60
C PRO A 290 -6.78 -8.14 -14.47
N LEU A 291 -5.83 -7.88 -15.36
CA LEU A 291 -5.30 -8.91 -16.23
C LEU A 291 -4.17 -9.67 -15.53
N ASN A 292 -4.30 -10.99 -15.46
CA ASN A 292 -3.23 -11.88 -15.06
C ASN A 292 -2.57 -12.51 -16.30
N GLU A 293 -1.45 -13.21 -16.09
CA GLU A 293 -0.69 -13.83 -17.18
C GLU A 293 -1.55 -14.75 -18.06
N SER A 294 -2.45 -15.54 -17.48
CA SER A 294 -3.32 -16.46 -18.23
C SER A 294 -4.25 -15.74 -19.21
N VAL A 295 -4.79 -14.57 -18.83
CA VAL A 295 -5.64 -13.77 -19.73
C VAL A 295 -4.78 -13.10 -20.80
N VAL A 296 -3.60 -12.59 -20.43
CA VAL A 296 -2.69 -11.92 -21.37
C VAL A 296 -2.18 -12.87 -22.44
N GLN A 297 -1.79 -14.10 -22.07
CA GLN A 297 -1.38 -15.13 -23.03
C GLN A 297 -2.48 -15.39 -24.07
N ARG A 298 -3.74 -15.50 -23.64
CA ARG A 298 -4.87 -15.70 -24.56
C ARG A 298 -5.15 -14.50 -25.46
N LEU A 299 -5.01 -13.27 -24.95
CA LEU A 299 -5.21 -12.05 -25.74
C LEU A 299 -4.07 -11.80 -26.74
N ASN A 300 -2.87 -12.27 -26.42
CA ASN A 300 -1.70 -12.10 -27.27
C ASN A 300 -1.48 -13.25 -28.25
N ASP A 301 -2.17 -14.38 -28.07
CA ASP A 301 -2.17 -15.50 -29.02
C ASP A 301 -2.48 -14.99 -30.43
N ALA A 302 -1.66 -15.41 -31.39
CA ALA A 302 -1.79 -15.04 -32.80
C ALA A 302 -3.17 -15.42 -33.39
N HIS A 303 -3.82 -16.45 -32.85
CA HIS A 303 -5.12 -16.95 -33.27
C HIS A 303 -6.31 -16.30 -32.56
N SER A 304 -6.07 -15.45 -31.55
CA SER A 304 -7.13 -14.83 -30.74
C SER A 304 -8.02 -13.85 -31.52
N GLY A 305 -7.55 -13.34 -32.67
CA GLY A 305 -8.19 -12.25 -33.40
C GLY A 305 -8.27 -10.94 -32.60
N ALA A 306 -7.52 -10.81 -31.50
CA ALA A 306 -7.61 -9.65 -30.63
C ALA A 306 -7.11 -8.38 -31.34
N ASN A 307 -7.89 -7.30 -31.21
CA ASN A 307 -7.60 -5.97 -31.76
C ASN A 307 -6.56 -5.18 -30.96
N CYS A 308 -5.88 -5.80 -30.00
CA CYS A 308 -4.80 -5.19 -29.24
C CYS A 308 -3.79 -6.24 -28.79
N ARG A 309 -2.61 -5.79 -28.37
CA ARG A 309 -1.62 -6.57 -27.63
C ARG A 309 -1.50 -6.01 -26.23
N VAL A 310 -1.20 -6.88 -25.29
CA VAL A 310 -1.25 -6.57 -23.86
C VAL A 310 0.09 -6.84 -23.21
N ARG A 311 0.48 -5.94 -22.31
CA ARG A 311 1.57 -6.15 -21.35
C ARG A 311 1.08 -5.90 -19.93
N ILE A 312 1.67 -6.59 -18.96
CA ILE A 312 1.30 -6.53 -17.55
C ILE A 312 2.51 -6.29 -16.65
N GLY A 313 2.34 -5.42 -15.65
CA GLY A 313 3.26 -5.24 -14.55
C GLY A 313 2.83 -6.04 -13.32
N LYS A 314 3.79 -6.58 -12.57
CA LYS A 314 3.50 -7.23 -11.28
C LYS A 314 3.46 -6.17 -10.17
N TYR A 315 2.36 -6.15 -9.42
CA TYR A 315 2.18 -5.25 -8.29
C TYR A 315 1.76 -6.04 -7.04
N TYR A 316 2.66 -6.14 -6.08
CA TYR A 316 2.47 -6.93 -4.85
C TYR A 316 2.12 -6.01 -3.68
N MET A 317 1.12 -6.40 -2.87
CA MET A 317 0.77 -5.74 -1.62
C MET A 317 0.77 -6.77 -0.47
N PRO A 318 1.95 -7.23 -0.03
CA PRO A 318 2.06 -8.29 0.98
C PRO A 318 1.43 -7.94 2.33
N HIS A 319 1.28 -6.65 2.63
CA HIS A 319 0.69 -6.14 3.88
C HIS A 319 -0.80 -5.81 3.77
N GLY A 320 -1.42 -6.09 2.62
CA GLY A 320 -2.77 -5.65 2.32
C GLY A 320 -2.85 -4.18 1.90
N CYS A 321 -4.08 -3.68 1.79
CA CYS A 321 -4.36 -2.34 1.25
C CYS A 321 -5.62 -1.76 1.89
N SER A 322 -5.62 -0.46 2.18
CA SER A 322 -6.80 0.26 2.68
C SER A 322 -7.98 0.24 1.70
N GLY A 323 -7.71 0.04 0.41
CA GLY A 323 -8.71 -0.14 -0.65
C GLY A 323 -9.27 -1.57 -0.75
N TRP A 324 -8.82 -2.54 0.03
CA TRP A 324 -9.33 -3.91 -0.03
C TRP A 324 -10.51 -4.15 0.90
N ARG A 325 -11.41 -5.07 0.51
CA ARG A 325 -12.38 -5.70 1.42
C ARG A 325 -12.38 -7.21 1.21
N GLU A 326 -12.19 -7.94 2.30
CA GLU A 326 -12.41 -9.39 2.34
C GLU A 326 -13.86 -9.66 2.73
N CYS A 327 -14.62 -10.32 1.84
CA CYS A 327 -16.02 -10.59 2.11
C CYS A 327 -16.18 -11.60 3.25
N PRO A 328 -16.87 -11.27 4.36
CA PRO A 328 -17.04 -12.20 5.48
C PRO A 328 -17.92 -13.41 5.12
N ASN A 329 -18.69 -13.33 4.03
CA ASN A 329 -19.57 -14.41 3.58
C ASN A 329 -18.86 -15.42 2.66
N CYS A 330 -18.08 -14.96 1.68
CA CYS A 330 -17.47 -15.84 0.68
C CYS A 330 -15.94 -15.87 0.69
N GLY A 331 -15.28 -15.07 1.54
CA GLY A 331 -13.82 -14.99 1.65
C GLY A 331 -13.13 -14.38 0.41
N LYS A 332 -13.89 -13.90 -0.59
CA LYS A 332 -13.31 -13.25 -1.77
C LYS A 332 -12.88 -11.83 -1.46
N LEU A 333 -11.73 -11.47 -2.02
CA LEU A 333 -11.13 -10.15 -1.91
C LEU A 333 -11.58 -9.27 -3.07
N THR A 334 -12.08 -8.08 -2.76
CA THR A 334 -12.42 -7.04 -3.75
C THR A 334 -11.59 -5.80 -3.47
N LEU A 335 -10.99 -5.25 -4.53
CA LEU A 335 -10.29 -3.98 -4.50
C LEU A 335 -11.24 -2.86 -4.90
N TYR A 336 -11.17 -1.75 -4.18
CA TYR A 336 -11.95 -0.54 -4.40
C TYR A 336 -10.94 0.60 -4.62
N LEU A 337 -10.94 1.17 -5.83
CA LEU A 337 -10.07 2.27 -6.23
C LEU A 337 -10.89 3.29 -7.00
N GLY A 338 -11.23 4.41 -6.36
CA GLY A 338 -11.90 5.52 -7.04
C GLY A 338 -13.29 5.18 -7.57
N ASP A 339 -14.07 6.23 -7.79
CA ASP A 339 -15.31 6.17 -8.57
C ASP A 339 -15.13 6.80 -9.96
N GLU A 340 -13.98 7.43 -10.24
CA GLU A 340 -13.70 8.17 -11.47
C GLU A 340 -12.24 8.01 -11.91
N TRP A 341 -11.97 7.94 -13.22
CA TRP A 341 -10.62 7.89 -13.80
C TRP A 341 -9.92 9.26 -13.73
N ARG A 342 -9.46 9.61 -12.54
CA ARG A 342 -8.72 10.83 -12.26
C ARG A 342 -7.59 10.59 -11.27
N PHE A 343 -6.43 11.16 -11.54
CA PHE A 343 -5.28 11.09 -10.61
C PHE A 343 -5.62 11.67 -9.23
N ASP A 344 -6.43 12.73 -9.21
CA ASP A 344 -6.89 13.46 -8.01
C ASP A 344 -8.26 12.98 -7.50
N SER A 345 -8.61 11.71 -7.75
CA SER A 345 -9.92 11.16 -7.33
C SER A 345 -10.08 11.19 -5.81
N VAL A 346 -11.03 12.01 -5.33
CA VAL A 346 -11.41 12.11 -3.91
C VAL A 346 -12.05 10.82 -3.37
N SER A 347 -12.42 9.88 -4.23
CA SER A 347 -12.98 8.58 -3.87
C SER A 347 -11.96 7.44 -3.93
N LEU A 348 -10.66 7.75 -4.02
CA LEU A 348 -9.58 6.75 -4.03
C LEU A 348 -9.69 5.79 -2.85
N TYR A 349 -9.89 6.32 -1.64
CA TYR A 349 -10.11 5.49 -0.47
C TYR A 349 -11.57 5.04 -0.40
N ALA A 350 -11.75 3.79 0.04
CA ALA A 350 -13.08 3.27 0.29
C ALA A 350 -13.83 4.15 1.32
N PRO A 351 -15.17 4.22 1.24
CA PRO A 351 -15.93 5.22 2.00
C PRO A 351 -15.71 5.08 3.51
N PRO A 352 -15.57 6.21 4.23
CA PRO A 352 -15.42 6.22 5.68
C PRO A 352 -16.74 5.88 6.38
N LEU A 353 -16.66 5.60 7.68
CA LEU A 353 -17.84 5.31 8.53
C LEU A 353 -18.79 6.48 8.69
N ILE A 354 -18.34 7.70 8.39
CA ILE A 354 -19.04 8.94 8.68
C ILE A 354 -19.49 9.57 7.37
N ASN A 355 -20.80 9.80 7.21
CA ASN A 355 -21.35 10.36 5.99
C ASN A 355 -20.80 11.75 5.66
N ALA A 356 -20.60 12.60 6.67
CA ALA A 356 -20.09 13.96 6.48
C ALA A 356 -18.76 14.01 5.71
N LEU A 357 -17.97 12.94 5.77
CA LEU A 357 -16.71 12.86 5.05
C LEU A 357 -16.88 12.48 3.58
N SER A 358 -17.97 11.79 3.21
CA SER A 358 -18.14 11.23 1.86
C SER A 358 -19.43 11.62 1.14
N ALA A 359 -20.28 12.45 1.74
CA ALA A 359 -21.61 12.78 1.22
C ALA A 359 -21.59 13.33 -0.22
N ASP A 360 -20.53 14.07 -0.57
CA ASP A 360 -20.40 14.75 -1.86
C ASP A 360 -20.12 13.79 -3.02
N TRP A 361 -19.46 12.66 -2.75
CA TRP A 361 -18.99 11.73 -3.78
C TRP A 361 -19.53 10.30 -3.63
N ARG A 362 -19.92 9.86 -2.43
CA ARG A 362 -20.42 8.50 -2.20
C ARG A 362 -21.75 8.28 -2.91
N ARG A 363 -21.76 7.34 -3.85
CA ARG A 363 -22.98 6.90 -4.55
C ARG A 363 -23.20 5.39 -4.41
N PRO A 364 -24.18 4.92 -3.61
CA PRO A 364 -24.55 3.52 -3.54
C PRO A 364 -24.84 2.93 -4.93
N ARG A 365 -24.20 1.82 -5.29
CA ARG A 365 -24.32 1.25 -6.65
C ARG A 365 -25.26 0.05 -6.74
N SER A 366 -25.93 -0.28 -5.64
CA SER A 366 -26.92 -1.35 -5.60
C SER A 366 -28.02 -1.06 -4.58
N ARG A 367 -29.15 -1.76 -4.68
CA ARG A 367 -30.26 -1.66 -3.72
C ARG A 367 -29.82 -1.99 -2.30
N GLN A 368 -28.90 -2.94 -2.14
CA GLN A 368 -28.40 -3.33 -0.82
C GLN A 368 -27.50 -2.25 -0.22
N GLU A 369 -26.61 -1.66 -1.03
CA GLU A 369 -25.81 -0.51 -0.58
C GLU A 369 -26.69 0.68 -0.23
N HIS A 370 -27.72 0.95 -1.03
CA HIS A 370 -28.65 2.06 -0.77
C HIS A 370 -29.38 1.88 0.57
N LYS A 371 -29.92 0.68 0.80
CA LYS A 371 -30.58 0.33 2.06
C LYS A 371 -29.61 0.44 3.25
N ALA A 372 -28.37 -0.02 3.09
CA ALA A 372 -27.35 0.08 4.14
C ALA A 372 -27.00 1.56 4.43
N TYR A 373 -26.89 2.38 3.39
CA TYR A 373 -26.63 3.80 3.49
C TYR A 373 -27.76 4.55 4.23
N GLU A 374 -29.03 4.27 3.91
CA GLU A 374 -30.20 4.79 4.63
C GLU A 374 -30.23 4.36 6.11
N GLN A 375 -29.64 3.21 6.42
CA GLN A 375 -29.48 2.67 7.77
C GLN A 375 -28.20 3.18 8.48
N GLY A 376 -27.50 4.16 7.90
CA GLY A 376 -26.29 4.74 8.47
C GLY A 376 -25.05 3.84 8.41
N CYS A 377 -25.01 2.84 7.54
CA CYS A 377 -23.81 2.06 7.22
C CYS A 377 -23.15 2.65 5.97
N TYR A 378 -22.54 3.83 6.12
CA TYR A 378 -22.04 4.64 4.99
C TYR A 378 -20.82 4.04 4.27
N ASP A 379 -20.02 3.28 5.01
CA ASP A 379 -18.86 2.51 4.55
C ASP A 379 -19.23 1.17 3.88
N ALA A 380 -20.52 0.83 3.84
CA ALA A 380 -20.96 -0.44 3.31
C ALA A 380 -20.83 -0.51 1.79
N LEU A 381 -20.12 -1.54 1.32
CA LEU A 381 -19.91 -1.84 -0.10
C LEU A 381 -20.34 -3.27 -0.39
N GLN A 382 -21.06 -3.49 -1.48
CA GLN A 382 -21.48 -4.82 -1.87
C GLN A 382 -20.30 -5.61 -2.45
N CYS A 383 -20.13 -6.85 -1.99
CA CYS A 383 -19.20 -7.81 -2.56
C CYS A 383 -19.60 -8.10 -4.01
N ALA A 384 -18.67 -7.87 -4.93
CA ALA A 384 -18.89 -8.03 -6.36
C ALA A 384 -19.06 -9.51 -6.79
N TYR A 385 -18.82 -10.46 -5.88
CA TYR A 385 -18.92 -11.90 -6.15
C TYR A 385 -20.23 -12.52 -5.64
N CYS A 386 -20.52 -12.41 -4.33
CA CYS A 386 -21.67 -13.07 -3.72
C CYS A 386 -22.79 -12.10 -3.34
N GLY A 387 -22.58 -10.79 -3.52
CA GLY A 387 -23.57 -9.78 -3.19
C GLY A 387 -23.74 -9.49 -1.70
N ALA A 388 -22.97 -10.07 -0.79
CA ALA A 388 -23.03 -9.71 0.64
C ALA A 388 -22.40 -8.33 0.89
N LEU A 389 -22.83 -7.61 1.94
CA LEU A 389 -22.22 -6.34 2.31
C LEU A 389 -20.88 -6.54 3.02
N THR A 390 -19.93 -5.70 2.66
CA THR A 390 -18.64 -5.52 3.33
C THR A 390 -18.58 -4.10 3.89
N GLU A 391 -17.66 -3.84 4.82
CA GLU A 391 -17.59 -2.65 5.69
C GLU A 391 -16.12 -2.39 6.00
N LEU A 392 -15.77 -1.24 6.58
CA LEU A 392 -14.39 -0.86 6.91
C LEU A 392 -13.67 -1.90 7.78
N LYS A 393 -14.36 -2.51 8.75
CA LYS A 393 -13.82 -3.61 9.59
C LYS A 393 -13.36 -4.84 8.79
N HIS A 394 -13.81 -4.99 7.55
CA HIS A 394 -13.44 -6.07 6.64
C HIS A 394 -12.20 -5.73 5.79
N THR A 395 -11.49 -4.64 6.09
CA THR A 395 -10.24 -4.27 5.44
C THR A 395 -9.08 -5.11 5.99
N PRO A 396 -8.45 -5.98 5.18
CA PRO A 396 -7.34 -6.78 5.65
C PRO A 396 -6.05 -5.97 5.67
N LEU A 397 -5.75 -5.32 6.79
CA LEU A 397 -4.43 -4.75 7.07
C LEU A 397 -3.60 -5.77 7.83
N VAL A 398 -2.47 -6.14 7.23
CA VAL A 398 -1.50 -7.10 7.79
C VAL A 398 -0.24 -6.34 8.15
N MET A 399 0.22 -6.53 9.38
CA MET A 399 1.53 -6.07 9.84
C MET A 399 2.42 -7.29 9.95
N GLN A 400 3.69 -7.17 9.56
CA GLN A 400 4.66 -8.20 9.88
C GLN A 400 4.92 -8.21 11.39
N THR A 401 4.37 -9.18 12.10
CA THR A 401 4.53 -9.33 13.55
C THR A 401 5.61 -10.37 13.86
N GLY A 402 6.18 -10.31 15.06
CA GLY A 402 7.17 -11.30 15.51
C GLY A 402 6.60 -12.71 15.71
N ILE A 403 5.27 -12.87 15.66
CA ILE A 403 4.55 -14.11 15.93
C ILE A 403 3.80 -14.53 14.66
N LYS A 404 4.17 -15.69 14.13
CA LYS A 404 3.61 -16.22 12.88
C LYS A 404 2.17 -16.69 13.09
N GLY A 405 1.21 -15.83 12.79
CA GLY A 405 -0.18 -16.23 12.58
C GLY A 405 -0.35 -16.98 11.26
N ARG A 406 -1.52 -17.63 11.06
CA ARG A 406 -1.93 -18.06 9.72
C ARG A 406 -2.36 -16.82 8.94
N ASN A 407 -1.56 -16.39 7.97
CA ASN A 407 -1.97 -15.35 7.04
C ASN A 407 -3.19 -15.81 6.24
N ALA A 408 -3.99 -14.86 5.76
CA ALA A 408 -5.04 -15.16 4.81
C ALA A 408 -4.45 -15.76 3.52
N ALA A 409 -5.17 -16.67 2.87
CA ALA A 409 -4.66 -17.42 1.72
C ALA A 409 -4.16 -16.52 0.58
N PHE A 410 -4.78 -15.36 0.37
CA PHE A 410 -4.36 -14.40 -0.65
C PHE A 410 -2.99 -13.77 -0.36
N VAL A 411 -2.65 -13.54 0.91
CA VAL A 411 -1.34 -13.00 1.29
C VAL A 411 -0.25 -14.04 1.02
N GLU A 412 -0.51 -15.32 1.30
CA GLU A 412 0.43 -16.39 1.01
C GLU A 412 0.68 -16.55 -0.50
N GLU A 413 -0.36 -16.44 -1.34
CA GLU A 413 -0.20 -16.48 -2.80
C GLU A 413 0.66 -15.31 -3.31
N ILE A 414 0.37 -14.09 -2.84
CA ILE A 414 1.18 -12.89 -3.14
C ILE A 414 2.63 -13.10 -2.72
N HIS A 415 2.86 -13.64 -1.51
CA HIS A 415 4.21 -13.94 -1.03
C HIS A 415 4.93 -14.98 -1.89
N HIS A 416 4.25 -15.99 -2.40
CA HIS A 416 4.86 -17.00 -3.26
C HIS A 416 5.27 -16.42 -4.62
N ASP A 417 4.39 -15.71 -5.34
CA ASP A 417 4.73 -15.12 -6.64
C ASP A 417 5.83 -14.05 -6.50
N MET A 418 5.72 -13.20 -5.47
CA MET A 418 6.73 -12.20 -5.13
C MET A 418 8.10 -12.82 -4.84
N ARG A 419 8.17 -13.96 -4.14
CA ARG A 419 9.45 -14.66 -3.90
C ARG A 419 10.12 -15.08 -5.21
N ILE A 420 9.36 -15.56 -6.19
CA ILE A 420 9.92 -15.98 -7.48
C ILE A 420 10.39 -14.75 -8.29
N ALA A 421 9.62 -13.67 -8.31
CA ALA A 421 10.06 -12.41 -8.92
C ALA A 421 11.35 -11.89 -8.25
N LEU A 422 11.37 -11.89 -6.92
CA LEU A 422 12.56 -11.55 -6.16
C LEU A 422 13.71 -12.46 -6.54
N GLU A 423 13.56 -13.79 -6.59
CA GLU A 423 14.63 -14.72 -6.93
C GLU A 423 15.32 -14.43 -8.27
N ASN A 424 14.62 -13.83 -9.23
CA ASN A 424 15.13 -13.57 -10.57
C ASN A 424 15.59 -12.11 -10.81
N ALA A 425 15.26 -11.18 -9.91
CA ALA A 425 15.59 -9.76 -10.09
C ALA A 425 17.10 -9.45 -10.10
N GLU A 426 17.60 -8.75 -11.09
CA GLU A 426 19.01 -8.30 -11.14
C GLU A 426 19.26 -6.99 -10.38
N HIS A 427 18.20 -6.27 -10.05
CA HIS A 427 18.27 -4.99 -9.35
C HIS A 427 17.14 -4.85 -8.33
N ILE A 428 17.51 -4.47 -7.10
CA ILE A 428 16.57 -4.18 -6.02
C ILE A 428 16.61 -2.67 -5.74
N VAL A 429 15.46 -2.01 -5.84
CA VAL A 429 15.32 -0.58 -5.52
C VAL A 429 14.57 -0.44 -4.20
N LEU A 430 15.25 0.05 -3.16
CA LEU A 430 14.63 0.39 -1.88
C LEU A 430 14.16 1.84 -1.93
N MET A 431 12.91 2.05 -2.36
CA MET A 431 12.32 3.36 -2.52
C MET A 431 11.47 3.69 -1.30
N GLY A 432 12.03 4.47 -0.38
CA GLY A 432 11.37 4.84 0.88
C GLY A 432 11.19 3.69 1.87
N TYR A 433 11.84 2.55 1.63
CA TYR A 433 11.83 1.38 2.49
C TYR A 433 13.20 1.22 3.19
N THR A 434 13.18 1.08 4.51
CA THR A 434 14.37 1.19 5.36
C THR A 434 15.01 -0.15 5.74
N LEU A 435 14.50 -1.28 5.24
CA LEU A 435 14.93 -2.63 5.63
C LEU A 435 15.04 -2.80 7.16
N PRO A 436 13.95 -2.56 7.91
CA PRO A 436 14.01 -2.55 9.36
C PRO A 436 14.42 -3.92 9.90
N ALA A 437 15.08 -3.95 11.06
CA ALA A 437 15.78 -5.15 11.55
C ALA A 437 14.83 -6.32 11.87
N ASP A 438 13.60 -6.01 12.27
CA ASP A 438 12.49 -6.92 12.51
C ASP A 438 11.90 -7.49 11.20
N ASP A 439 12.33 -6.99 10.04
CA ASP A 439 11.92 -7.51 8.74
C ASP A 439 12.69 -8.76 8.31
N VAL A 440 12.69 -9.76 9.19
CA VAL A 440 13.51 -10.97 9.07
C VAL A 440 13.20 -11.72 7.77
N ILE A 441 11.95 -11.72 7.33
CA ILE A 441 11.52 -12.46 6.13
C ILE A 441 12.18 -11.86 4.88
N TYR A 442 11.96 -10.57 4.60
CA TYR A 442 12.52 -9.99 3.38
C TYR A 442 14.04 -9.87 3.44
N ARG A 443 14.62 -9.57 4.60
CA ARG A 443 16.08 -9.60 4.78
C ARG A 443 16.67 -10.98 4.46
N SER A 444 16.03 -12.05 4.93
CA SER A 444 16.47 -13.43 4.64
C SER A 444 16.32 -13.80 3.17
N VAL A 445 15.19 -13.44 2.55
CA VAL A 445 14.95 -13.68 1.12
C VAL A 445 15.99 -12.96 0.28
N LEU A 446 16.29 -11.68 0.56
CA LEU A 446 17.30 -10.91 -0.16
C LEU A 446 18.72 -11.47 0.07
N ALA A 447 19.07 -11.82 1.31
CA ALA A 447 20.39 -12.37 1.64
C ALA A 447 20.66 -13.73 0.95
N ALA A 448 19.64 -14.59 0.83
CA ALA A 448 19.76 -15.87 0.12
C ALA A 448 20.21 -15.69 -1.34
N ARG A 449 19.93 -14.54 -1.95
CA ARG A 449 20.27 -14.26 -3.36
C ARG A 449 21.74 -13.97 -3.61
N GLN A 450 22.46 -13.45 -2.61
CA GLN A 450 23.89 -13.13 -2.76
C GLN A 450 24.79 -14.35 -2.92
N LYS A 451 24.32 -15.54 -2.55
CA LYS A 451 25.10 -16.79 -2.63
C LYS A 451 25.21 -17.36 -4.05
N ARG A 452 24.73 -16.64 -5.08
CA ARG A 452 24.93 -17.01 -6.50
C ARG A 452 26.32 -16.55 -6.98
N GLY A 453 26.80 -17.13 -8.09
CA GLY A 453 28.12 -16.81 -8.66
C GLY A 453 28.32 -15.29 -8.87
N ILE A 454 29.58 -14.83 -8.77
CA ILE A 454 29.97 -13.41 -8.66
C ILE A 454 29.28 -12.49 -9.70
N TRP A 455 29.09 -12.95 -10.93
CA TRP A 455 28.46 -12.18 -12.02
C TRP A 455 26.91 -12.13 -12.00
N LYS A 456 26.28 -12.89 -11.10
CA LYS A 456 24.81 -13.01 -10.95
C LYS A 456 24.28 -12.36 -9.66
N ARG A 457 25.10 -11.58 -8.95
CA ARG A 457 24.66 -10.87 -7.75
C ARG A 457 23.80 -9.66 -8.13
N PRO A 458 22.65 -9.45 -7.47
CA PRO A 458 21.81 -8.29 -7.75
C PRO A 458 22.46 -7.02 -7.18
N CYS A 459 22.32 -5.91 -7.91
CA CYS A 459 22.64 -4.58 -7.37
C CYS A 459 21.49 -4.02 -6.51
N CYS A 460 21.81 -3.08 -5.64
CA CYS A 460 20.86 -2.44 -4.74
C CYS A 460 20.96 -0.92 -4.81
N SER A 461 19.84 -0.26 -5.12
CA SER A 461 19.69 1.19 -5.06
C SER A 461 18.89 1.59 -3.83
N VAL A 462 19.42 2.49 -3.01
CA VAL A 462 18.77 2.95 -1.78
C VAL A 462 18.36 4.41 -1.89
N ILE A 463 17.07 4.68 -1.70
CA ILE A 463 16.51 6.04 -1.69
C ILE A 463 15.64 6.18 -0.44
N VAL A 464 16.22 6.72 0.64
CA VAL A 464 15.49 6.93 1.90
C VAL A 464 15.83 8.26 2.53
N GLY A 465 14.84 8.84 3.21
CA GLY A 465 14.96 10.20 3.75
C GLY A 465 15.10 11.25 2.65
N GLN A 466 15.42 12.47 3.06
CA GLN A 466 15.71 13.59 2.17
C GLN A 466 16.71 14.49 2.88
N GLN A 467 17.91 14.61 2.32
CA GLN A 467 18.94 15.51 2.84
C GLN A 467 19.13 16.63 1.81
N GLN A 468 18.72 17.85 2.17
CA GLN A 468 18.68 18.99 1.24
C GLN A 468 20.07 19.34 0.68
N ASP A 469 21.10 19.24 1.52
CA ASP A 469 22.49 19.54 1.18
C ASP A 469 23.23 18.37 0.51
N ALA A 470 22.54 17.25 0.24
CA ALA A 470 23.13 16.12 -0.43
C ALA A 470 23.36 16.40 -1.92
N PRO A 471 24.41 15.82 -2.54
CA PRO A 471 24.60 15.86 -3.98
C PRO A 471 23.37 15.34 -4.73
N ASP A 472 23.02 15.99 -5.83
CA ASP A 472 21.96 15.53 -6.74
C ASP A 472 22.50 14.46 -7.69
N GLY A 473 22.72 13.25 -7.16
CA GLY A 473 23.27 12.15 -7.93
C GLY A 473 23.41 10.86 -7.13
N TRP A 474 23.70 9.78 -7.85
CA TRP A 474 23.97 8.48 -7.24
C TRP A 474 25.35 8.45 -6.60
N LEU A 475 25.38 8.14 -5.31
CA LEU A 475 26.60 7.91 -4.54
C LEU A 475 26.93 6.41 -4.58
N ALA A 476 28.16 6.06 -4.94
CA ALA A 476 28.66 4.68 -4.94
C ALA A 476 30.15 4.63 -4.54
N GLY A 477 30.62 3.44 -4.16
CA GLY A 477 32.03 3.19 -3.82
C GLY A 477 32.61 4.17 -2.80
N ARG A 478 33.73 4.82 -3.15
CA ARG A 478 34.43 5.77 -2.27
C ARG A 478 33.57 6.99 -1.92
N GLN A 479 32.82 7.54 -2.87
CA GLN A 479 31.97 8.72 -2.63
C GLN A 479 30.87 8.40 -1.60
N LEU A 480 30.27 7.21 -1.70
CA LEU A 480 29.29 6.75 -0.72
C LEU A 480 29.94 6.60 0.66
N THR A 481 31.11 5.96 0.74
CA THR A 481 31.82 5.75 2.01
C THR A 481 32.12 7.07 2.72
N GLU A 482 32.71 8.04 2.01
CA GLU A 482 33.02 9.38 2.56
C GLU A 482 31.74 10.11 3.00
N TYR A 483 30.63 9.94 2.27
CA TYR A 483 29.35 10.52 2.64
C TYR A 483 28.79 9.90 3.94
N LEU A 484 28.88 8.57 4.09
CA LEU A 484 28.41 7.84 5.27
C LEU A 484 29.19 8.20 6.54
N GLU A 485 30.49 8.47 6.42
CA GLU A 485 31.33 8.90 7.56
C GLU A 485 30.87 10.27 8.08
N ARG A 486 30.60 11.21 7.17
CA ARG A 486 30.11 12.55 7.51
C ARG A 486 28.68 12.56 8.03
N ASN A 487 27.86 11.58 7.64
CA ASN A 487 26.41 11.52 7.91
C ASN A 487 25.99 10.28 8.70
N SER A 488 26.87 9.79 9.57
CA SER A 488 26.75 8.47 10.21
C SER A 488 25.48 8.24 11.04
N GLY A 489 24.87 9.31 11.56
CA GLY A 489 23.61 9.28 12.32
C GLY A 489 22.33 9.36 11.49
N SER A 490 22.43 9.59 10.18
CA SER A 490 21.26 9.77 9.31
C SER A 490 20.48 8.47 9.10
N SER A 491 19.17 8.57 8.80
CA SER A 491 18.38 7.42 8.36
C SER A 491 18.94 6.81 7.08
N PHE A 492 19.42 7.65 6.15
CA PHE A 492 20.10 7.23 4.94
C PHE A 492 21.32 6.34 5.24
N ALA A 493 22.22 6.79 6.12
CA ALA A 493 23.40 6.02 6.47
C ALA A 493 23.07 4.67 7.13
N ARG A 494 22.07 4.64 8.01
CA ARG A 494 21.61 3.39 8.63
C ARG A 494 21.05 2.40 7.60
N THR A 495 20.22 2.86 6.67
CA THR A 495 19.66 2.00 5.63
C THR A 495 20.72 1.51 4.64
N ILE A 496 21.69 2.36 4.26
CA ILE A 496 22.81 1.92 3.41
C ILE A 496 23.61 0.81 4.09
N ARG A 497 23.92 0.96 5.39
CA ARG A 497 24.62 -0.09 6.15
C ARG A 497 23.80 -1.38 6.22
N ALA A 498 22.50 -1.27 6.50
CA ALA A 498 21.60 -2.43 6.47
C ALA A 498 21.53 -3.10 5.09
N ALA A 499 21.63 -2.34 4.00
CA ALA A 499 21.76 -2.89 2.65
C ALA A 499 23.13 -3.56 2.46
N GLN A 500 24.23 -2.96 2.92
CA GLN A 500 25.58 -3.54 2.83
C GLN A 500 25.77 -4.80 3.69
N GLU A 501 24.93 -5.02 4.71
CA GLU A 501 24.88 -6.30 5.44
C GLU A 501 24.29 -7.44 4.59
N ILE A 502 23.44 -7.09 3.62
CA ILE A 502 22.68 -8.04 2.79
C ILE A 502 23.29 -8.18 1.40
N PHE A 503 23.78 -7.08 0.82
CA PHE A 503 24.31 -6.98 -0.53
C PHE A 503 25.82 -6.69 -0.49
N ASP A 504 26.53 -7.11 -1.53
CA ASP A 504 27.93 -6.74 -1.71
C ASP A 504 28.10 -5.21 -1.72
N PRO A 505 28.98 -4.62 -0.89
CA PRO A 505 29.14 -3.17 -0.81
C PRO A 505 29.41 -2.48 -2.15
N ASP A 506 30.10 -3.14 -3.07
CA ASP A 506 30.37 -2.62 -4.42
C ASP A 506 29.13 -2.62 -5.33
N GLN A 507 28.08 -3.35 -4.93
CA GLN A 507 26.80 -3.42 -5.62
C GLN A 507 25.74 -2.53 -4.99
N VAL A 508 26.07 -1.78 -3.94
CA VAL A 508 25.16 -0.85 -3.26
C VAL A 508 25.46 0.58 -3.70
N ARG A 509 24.41 1.29 -4.11
CA ARG A 509 24.45 2.74 -4.35
C ARG A 509 23.30 3.43 -3.65
N GLY A 510 23.41 4.74 -3.42
CA GLY A 510 22.35 5.50 -2.77
C GLY A 510 22.13 6.90 -3.34
N TYR A 511 20.90 7.38 -3.22
CA TYR A 511 20.50 8.73 -3.63
C TYR A 511 20.06 9.55 -2.40
N ALA A 512 21.01 10.23 -1.75
CA ALA A 512 20.80 10.88 -0.46
C ALA A 512 19.87 12.11 -0.51
N ARG A 513 19.71 12.72 -1.70
CA ARG A 513 18.75 13.81 -1.91
C ARG A 513 17.28 13.33 -1.92
N GLY A 514 17.05 12.01 -1.91
CA GLY A 514 15.76 11.43 -1.57
C GLY A 514 14.68 11.54 -2.65
N ILE A 515 13.43 11.45 -2.19
CA ILE A 515 12.21 11.49 -2.99
C ILE A 515 11.53 12.85 -2.75
N PRO A 516 11.01 13.55 -3.79
CA PRO A 516 10.93 13.14 -5.20
C PRO A 516 12.21 13.31 -6.04
N GLN A 517 13.26 13.92 -5.50
CA GLN A 517 14.42 14.42 -6.28
C GLN A 517 15.13 13.35 -7.11
N VAL A 518 15.13 12.09 -6.69
CA VAL A 518 15.71 10.99 -7.47
C VAL A 518 15.16 10.89 -8.89
N PHE A 519 13.89 11.27 -9.11
CA PHE A 519 13.25 11.23 -10.43
C PHE A 519 12.97 12.61 -11.03
N LEU A 520 13.38 13.71 -10.38
CA LEU A 520 13.17 15.08 -10.90
C LEU A 520 14.39 15.63 -11.66
N GLY A 521 14.14 16.28 -12.78
CA GLY A 521 15.11 17.09 -13.51
C GLY A 521 15.42 18.42 -12.84
N ALA A 522 16.35 19.17 -13.43
CA ALA A 522 16.72 20.51 -12.95
C ALA A 522 15.58 21.54 -13.10
N ASP A 523 14.63 21.25 -13.99
CA ASP A 523 13.39 22.02 -14.21
C ASP A 523 12.29 21.72 -13.19
N GLY A 524 12.51 20.76 -12.29
CA GLY A 524 11.55 20.36 -11.26
C GLY A 524 10.48 19.37 -11.72
N HIS A 525 10.52 18.92 -12.97
CA HIS A 525 9.60 17.93 -13.53
C HIS A 525 10.20 16.52 -13.50
N ALA A 526 9.37 15.48 -13.61
CA ALA A 526 9.89 14.13 -13.71
C ALA A 526 10.75 13.96 -14.97
N CYS A 527 11.95 13.40 -14.81
CA CYS A 527 12.94 13.28 -15.88
C CYS A 527 13.07 11.83 -16.34
N TYR A 528 12.90 11.61 -17.63
CA TYR A 528 12.94 10.28 -18.24
C TYR A 528 14.26 9.55 -17.99
N ASP A 529 15.39 10.22 -18.18
CA ASP A 529 16.72 9.63 -18.01
C ASP A 529 17.00 9.26 -16.55
N LYS A 530 16.52 10.06 -15.59
CA LYS A 530 16.65 9.72 -14.17
C LYS A 530 15.81 8.49 -13.80
N ILE A 531 14.63 8.32 -14.39
CA ILE A 531 13.79 7.13 -14.18
C ILE A 531 14.42 5.90 -14.82
N ARG A 532 14.99 6.02 -16.03
CA ARG A 532 15.77 4.96 -16.66
C ARG A 532 16.97 4.55 -15.81
N GLU A 533 17.74 5.51 -15.33
CA GLU A 533 18.88 5.23 -14.46
C GLU A 533 18.45 4.66 -13.10
N LEU A 534 17.29 5.08 -12.56
CA LEU A 534 16.70 4.52 -11.35
C LEU A 534 16.34 3.04 -11.51
N LEU A 535 15.79 2.63 -12.66
CA LEU A 535 15.37 1.24 -12.88
C LEU A 535 16.49 0.36 -13.44
N TYR A 536 17.29 0.91 -14.34
CA TYR A 536 18.30 0.20 -15.12
C TYR A 536 19.66 0.93 -15.01
N PRO A 537 20.37 0.81 -13.87
CA PRO A 537 21.71 1.35 -13.71
C PRO A 537 22.63 0.93 -14.85
N ALA A 538 23.33 1.87 -15.50
CA ALA A 538 24.24 1.57 -16.61
C ALA A 538 25.28 0.48 -16.27
N ALA A 539 25.75 0.45 -15.02
CA ALA A 539 26.71 -0.53 -14.54
C ALA A 539 26.19 -1.98 -14.60
N ARG A 540 24.86 -2.17 -14.57
CA ARG A 540 24.21 -3.48 -14.66
C ARG A 540 23.50 -3.69 -15.99
N PHE A 541 22.91 -2.63 -16.53
CA PHE A 541 22.09 -2.62 -17.72
C PHE A 541 22.70 -1.63 -18.73
N PRO A 542 23.61 -2.09 -19.61
CA PRO A 542 24.21 -1.23 -20.61
C PRO A 542 23.14 -0.50 -21.43
N GLY A 543 23.30 0.82 -21.58
CA GLY A 543 22.31 1.67 -22.25
C GLY A 543 21.04 1.95 -21.46
N HIS A 544 20.97 1.61 -20.17
CA HIS A 544 19.79 1.77 -19.31
C HIS A 544 18.55 1.03 -19.83
N GLU A 545 18.76 -0.20 -20.32
CA GLU A 545 17.70 -1.06 -20.88
C GLU A 545 17.94 -2.52 -20.50
N VAL A 546 16.85 -3.27 -20.36
CA VAL A 546 16.93 -4.72 -20.17
C VAL A 546 17.32 -5.44 -21.46
N GLN A 547 18.25 -6.39 -21.32
CA GLN A 547 18.77 -7.25 -22.37
C GLN A 547 17.92 -8.53 -22.45
N ARG A 548 16.63 -8.40 -22.79
CA ARG A 548 15.66 -9.50 -22.88
C ARG A 548 15.61 -10.15 -24.25
#